data_AF-A0A2N6M914-F1
#
_entry.id   AF-A0A2N6M914-F1
#
_cell.length_a   1.000
_cell.length_b   1.000
_cell.length_c   1.000
_cell.angle_alpha   90.00
_cell.angle_beta   90.00
_cell.angle_gamma   90.00
#
_symmetry.space_group_name_H-M   'P 1'
#
loop_
_entity.id
_entity.type
_entity.pdbx_description
1 polymer ?
#
loop_
_entity_poly.entity_id
_entity_poly.type
_entity_poly.pdbx_seq_one_letter_code
_entity_poly.pdbx_strand_id
1 'polypeptide(L)'
;NNQVNIAKLGAYELNFLEEDLSAIAENHSQKINGVQRFFLKLDYVIPRSTIDLVEDWQYKLRQLWTKTPVPPIKLTYNSAKVRDTVDCIVYPVCIYYVQRAVYLCAYGESPLRQGDWYNFRLDRIQNMIRLEWTNPQLPHNLQQSYQQKSLPTPDDIAVAMSKAWGFDFYLPAQLMLLRFEREFHDRYVKGTERHDTFVEITYQQAQHLIRREVKQAEPQRALLKILANRSPNDAYYQVSIRYQDHKYRDNNVIMRLRAWRPKCEVLLPFDLRQSIAAEVAKESLLYH
;
A
#
# COMPACT_ATOMS: atom_id res chain seq x y z
N ASN A 1 9.12 -24.21 -41.48
CA ASN A 1 7.93 -23.50 -40.98
C ASN A 1 7.92 -23.48 -39.46
N ASN A 2 8.70 -22.56 -38.88
CA ASN A 2 8.70 -22.26 -37.46
C ASN A 2 7.71 -21.12 -37.20
N GLN A 3 6.43 -21.44 -37.10
CA GLN A 3 5.49 -20.61 -36.35
C GLN A 3 5.41 -21.19 -34.95
N VAL A 4 6.45 -20.91 -34.15
CA VAL A 4 6.32 -20.97 -32.70
C VAL A 4 5.24 -19.98 -32.34
N ASN A 5 4.23 -20.48 -31.64
CA ASN A 5 2.98 -19.80 -31.33
C ASN A 5 3.26 -18.54 -30.47
N ILE A 6 3.45 -17.39 -31.13
CA ILE A 6 3.75 -16.09 -30.51
C ILE A 6 2.67 -15.71 -29.48
N ALA A 7 1.45 -16.20 -29.65
CA ALA A 7 0.34 -15.97 -28.71
C ALA A 7 0.54 -16.59 -27.31
N LYS A 8 1.36 -17.65 -27.18
CA LYS A 8 1.61 -18.28 -25.86
C LYS A 8 2.80 -17.70 -25.09
N LEU A 9 3.64 -16.87 -25.73
CA LEU A 9 4.71 -16.13 -25.06
C LEU A 9 4.19 -14.86 -24.35
N GLY A 10 3.10 -14.25 -24.85
CA GLY A 10 2.50 -13.05 -24.26
C GLY A 10 1.80 -13.27 -22.91
N ALA A 11 1.24 -14.47 -22.67
CA ALA A 11 0.51 -14.79 -21.44
C ALA A 11 1.38 -14.87 -20.17
N TYR A 12 2.72 -14.85 -20.31
CA TYR A 12 3.64 -14.80 -19.18
C TYR A 12 4.27 -13.41 -18.97
N GLU A 13 4.24 -12.53 -19.98
CA GLU A 13 4.90 -11.23 -19.92
C GLU A 13 4.14 -10.20 -19.08
N LEU A 14 2.83 -10.37 -18.89
CA LEU A 14 1.95 -9.40 -18.24
C LEU A 14 1.41 -9.84 -16.87
N ASN A 15 1.88 -10.97 -16.33
CA ASN A 15 1.45 -11.51 -15.02
C ASN A 15 1.76 -10.60 -13.82
N PHE A 16 2.44 -9.47 -14.04
CA PHE A 16 2.66 -8.43 -13.04
C PHE A 16 1.50 -7.41 -12.98
N LEU A 17 0.57 -7.41 -13.94
CA LEU A 17 -0.64 -6.59 -13.95
C LEU A 17 -1.78 -7.29 -13.20
N GLU A 18 -2.75 -6.52 -12.69
CA GLU A 18 -4.03 -7.07 -12.23
C GLU A 18 -4.72 -7.84 -13.37
N GLU A 19 -5.45 -8.91 -13.04
CA GLU A 19 -6.01 -9.87 -14.01
C GLU A 19 -6.80 -9.18 -15.14
N ASP A 20 -7.70 -8.26 -14.79
CA ASP A 20 -8.47 -7.48 -15.75
C ASP A 20 -7.59 -6.61 -16.66
N LEU A 21 -6.55 -5.98 -16.11
CA LEU A 21 -5.62 -5.15 -16.87
C LEU A 21 -4.73 -5.98 -17.78
N SER A 22 -4.30 -7.17 -17.33
CA SER A 22 -3.56 -8.12 -18.16
C SER A 22 -4.40 -8.53 -19.36
N ALA A 23 -5.65 -8.93 -19.14
CA ALA A 23 -6.56 -9.32 -20.22
C ALA A 23 -6.80 -8.18 -21.22
N ILE A 24 -7.03 -6.95 -20.75
CA ILE A 24 -7.22 -5.79 -21.63
C ILE A 24 -5.92 -5.49 -22.41
N ALA A 25 -4.76 -5.56 -21.77
CA ALA A 25 -3.46 -5.32 -22.40
C ALA A 25 -3.13 -6.38 -23.46
N GLU A 26 -3.38 -7.66 -23.18
CA GLU A 26 -3.21 -8.75 -24.16
C GLU A 26 -4.11 -8.54 -25.39
N ASN A 27 -5.36 -8.18 -25.17
CA ASN A 27 -6.34 -8.02 -26.25
C ASN A 27 -6.12 -6.78 -27.10
N HIS A 28 -5.54 -5.71 -26.54
CA HIS A 28 -5.57 -4.39 -27.18
C HIS A 28 -4.25 -3.63 -27.22
N SER A 29 -3.15 -4.14 -26.64
CA SER A 29 -1.84 -3.45 -26.70
C SER A 29 -1.32 -3.25 -28.12
N GLN A 30 -1.63 -4.19 -29.03
CA GLN A 30 -1.21 -4.15 -30.43
C GLN A 30 -2.15 -3.30 -31.30
N LYS A 31 -1.60 -2.76 -32.39
CA LYS A 31 -2.38 -2.01 -33.39
C LYS A 31 -3.41 -2.92 -34.08
N ILE A 32 -4.65 -2.44 -34.20
CA ILE A 32 -5.71 -3.12 -34.95
C ILE A 32 -5.84 -2.43 -36.31
N ASN A 33 -5.56 -3.16 -37.39
CA ASN A 33 -5.46 -2.63 -38.76
C ASN A 33 -4.51 -1.42 -38.86
N GLY A 34 -3.35 -1.51 -38.21
CA GLY A 34 -2.32 -0.46 -38.23
C GLY A 34 -2.61 0.76 -37.35
N VAL A 35 -3.73 0.79 -36.64
CA VAL A 35 -4.14 1.92 -35.78
C VAL A 35 -4.05 1.55 -34.30
N GLN A 36 -3.42 2.41 -33.49
CA GLN A 36 -3.43 2.26 -32.02
C GLN A 36 -4.80 2.67 -31.48
N ARG A 37 -5.51 1.74 -30.84
CA ARG A 37 -6.88 1.97 -30.34
C ARG A 37 -7.01 1.91 -28.83
N PHE A 38 -6.04 1.33 -28.14
CA PHE A 38 -5.99 1.28 -26.69
C PHE A 38 -4.84 2.14 -26.17
N PHE A 39 -5.15 2.92 -25.14
CA PHE A 39 -4.19 3.79 -24.48
C PHE A 39 -4.41 3.64 -22.98
N LEU A 40 -3.36 3.25 -22.25
CA LEU A 40 -3.35 3.30 -20.80
C LEU A 40 -2.81 4.67 -20.38
N LYS A 41 -3.71 5.57 -19.97
CA LYS A 41 -3.32 6.87 -19.42
C LYS A 41 -3.32 6.80 -17.89
N LEU A 42 -2.13 6.89 -17.31
CA LEU A 42 -1.95 7.05 -15.88
C LEU A 42 -1.64 8.52 -15.59
N ASP A 43 -2.35 9.11 -14.63
CA ASP A 43 -2.05 10.47 -14.17
C ASP A 43 -0.77 10.47 -13.34
N TYR A 44 0.38 10.63 -13.99
CA TYR A 44 1.65 10.75 -13.29
C TYR A 44 1.74 12.10 -12.56
N VAL A 45 2.02 12.07 -11.26
CA VAL A 45 2.14 13.27 -10.41
C VAL A 45 3.59 13.76 -10.28
N ILE A 46 4.54 13.06 -10.90
CA ILE A 46 5.97 13.38 -10.82
C ILE A 46 6.35 14.30 -12.01
N PRO A 47 7.09 15.40 -11.79
CA PRO A 47 7.57 16.27 -12.86
C PRO A 47 8.39 15.49 -13.90
N ARG A 48 8.29 15.89 -15.17
CA ARG A 48 9.02 15.21 -16.27
C ARG A 48 10.53 15.09 -16.02
N SER A 49 11.15 16.12 -15.46
CA SER A 49 12.57 16.14 -15.09
C SER A 49 12.98 15.04 -14.10
N THR A 50 12.04 14.48 -13.35
CA THR A 50 12.27 13.42 -12.38
C THR A 50 11.90 12.04 -12.93
N ILE A 51 11.20 11.96 -14.07
CA ILE A 51 10.88 10.68 -14.72
C ILE A 51 12.15 9.99 -15.19
N ASP A 52 13.04 10.71 -15.88
CA ASP A 52 14.33 10.17 -16.35
C ASP A 52 15.13 9.55 -15.20
N LEU A 53 15.17 10.23 -14.04
CA LEU A 53 15.84 9.72 -12.84
C LEU A 53 15.19 8.42 -12.31
N VAL A 54 13.86 8.33 -12.33
CA VAL A 54 13.13 7.12 -11.91
C VAL A 54 13.38 5.97 -12.88
N GLU A 55 13.49 6.23 -14.18
CA GLU A 55 13.85 5.23 -15.19
C GLU A 55 15.29 4.72 -14.98
N ASP A 56 16.24 5.61 -14.70
CA ASP A 56 17.62 5.25 -14.37
C ASP A 56 17.70 4.34 -13.14
N TRP A 57 16.92 4.64 -12.09
CA TRP A 57 16.86 3.81 -10.90
C TRP A 57 16.22 2.44 -11.15
N GLN A 58 15.16 2.37 -11.96
CA GLN A 58 14.58 1.08 -12.37
C GLN A 58 15.58 0.24 -13.16
N TYR A 59 16.30 0.86 -14.11
CA TYR A 59 17.33 0.18 -14.87
C TYR A 59 18.45 -0.34 -13.96
N LYS A 60 18.93 0.48 -13.02
CA LYS A 60 19.96 0.08 -12.06
C LYS A 60 19.52 -1.08 -11.17
N LEU A 61 18.30 -1.04 -10.64
CA LEU A 61 17.73 -2.12 -9.83
C LEU A 61 17.62 -3.42 -10.65
N ARG A 62 17.16 -3.35 -11.90
CA ARG A 62 17.15 -4.50 -12.82
C ARG A 62 18.54 -5.11 -12.97
N GLN A 63 19.59 -4.30 -13.12
CA GLN A 63 20.96 -4.81 -13.22
C GLN A 63 21.42 -5.48 -11.91
N LEU A 64 21.04 -4.93 -10.75
CA LEU A 64 21.38 -5.50 -9.44
C LEU A 64 20.71 -6.86 -9.21
N TRP A 65 19.43 -7.01 -9.62
CA TRP A 65 18.68 -8.26 -9.49
C TRP A 65 19.20 -9.40 -10.38
N THR A 66 20.06 -9.13 -11.37
CA THR A 66 20.72 -10.20 -12.15
C THR A 66 21.90 -10.87 -11.41
N LYS A 67 22.30 -10.36 -10.24
CA LYS A 67 23.42 -10.89 -9.46
C LYS A 67 22.94 -11.90 -8.42
N THR A 68 23.79 -12.88 -8.10
CA THR A 68 23.49 -13.91 -7.10
C THR A 68 24.68 -14.06 -6.14
N PRO A 69 24.51 -13.76 -4.84
CA PRO A 69 23.33 -13.13 -4.25
C PRO A 69 23.12 -11.69 -4.77
N VAL A 70 21.87 -11.20 -4.75
CA VAL A 70 21.59 -9.79 -5.03
C VAL A 70 22.32 -8.94 -3.99
N PRO A 71 23.11 -7.91 -4.39
CA PRO A 71 23.89 -7.12 -3.45
C PRO A 71 23.02 -6.11 -2.69
N PRO A 72 23.40 -5.77 -1.44
CA PRO A 72 22.78 -4.66 -0.72
C PRO A 72 23.16 -3.33 -1.38
N ILE A 73 22.37 -2.30 -1.10
CA ILE A 73 22.56 -0.95 -1.61
C ILE A 73 22.53 0.08 -0.49
N LYS A 74 23.30 1.15 -0.66
CA LYS A 74 23.18 2.39 0.11
C LYS A 74 22.35 3.39 -0.71
N LEU A 75 21.28 3.90 -0.11
CA LEU A 75 20.43 4.93 -0.66
C LEU A 75 20.72 6.25 0.04
N THR A 76 20.84 7.34 -0.71
CA THR A 76 20.68 8.70 -0.18
C THR A 76 19.26 9.15 -0.55
N TYR A 77 18.41 9.36 0.45
CA TYR A 77 16.97 9.45 0.29
C TYR A 77 16.39 10.70 0.94
N ASN A 78 15.65 11.50 0.16
CA ASN A 78 14.92 12.66 0.66
C ASN A 78 13.59 12.21 1.30
N SER A 79 13.57 12.10 2.62
CA SER A 79 12.44 11.54 3.37
C SER A 79 11.48 12.62 3.84
N ALA A 80 10.23 12.57 3.35
CA ALA A 80 9.17 13.41 3.89
C ALA A 80 8.79 13.07 5.34
N LYS A 81 9.06 11.83 5.81
CA LYS A 81 8.75 11.43 7.20
C LYS A 81 9.66 12.14 8.20
N VAL A 82 10.95 12.28 7.91
CA VAL A 82 11.90 13.01 8.77
C VAL A 82 12.16 14.45 8.33
N ARG A 83 11.66 14.84 7.16
CA ARG A 83 11.87 16.16 6.52
C ARG A 83 13.34 16.48 6.29
N ASP A 84 14.11 15.46 5.95
CA ASP A 84 15.55 15.57 5.71
C ASP A 84 16.03 14.48 4.74
N THR A 85 17.26 14.64 4.25
CA THR A 85 17.98 13.63 3.47
C THR A 85 18.70 12.68 4.42
N VAL A 86 18.48 11.38 4.25
CA VAL A 86 19.08 10.35 5.08
C VAL A 86 19.70 9.25 4.23
N ASP A 87 20.77 8.65 4.74
CA ASP A 87 21.37 7.47 4.15
C ASP A 87 20.74 6.20 4.74
N CYS A 88 20.28 5.27 3.90
CA CYS A 88 19.75 3.97 4.34
C CYS A 88 20.47 2.83 3.61
N ILE A 89 20.93 1.83 4.34
CA ILE A 89 21.51 0.61 3.79
C ILE A 89 20.43 -0.49 3.82
N VAL A 90 20.13 -1.03 2.65
CA VAL A 90 19.01 -1.94 2.45
C VAL A 90 19.33 -3.03 1.43
N TYR A 91 18.56 -4.11 1.48
CA TYR A 91 18.45 -5.12 0.45
C TYR A 91 17.23 -4.81 -0.44
N PRO A 92 17.44 -4.59 -1.76
CA PRO A 92 16.36 -4.23 -2.67
C PRO A 92 15.55 -5.48 -3.06
N VAL A 93 14.33 -5.62 -2.56
CA VAL A 93 13.51 -6.83 -2.79
C VAL A 93 12.79 -6.77 -4.13
N CYS A 94 11.95 -5.74 -4.33
CA CYS A 94 11.20 -5.54 -5.57
C CYS A 94 10.70 -4.09 -5.69
N ILE A 95 10.10 -3.75 -6.83
CA ILE A 95 9.41 -2.47 -7.03
C ILE A 95 7.91 -2.67 -7.21
N TYR A 96 7.13 -1.70 -6.75
CA TYR A 96 5.67 -1.62 -6.93
C TYR A 96 5.28 -0.27 -7.53
N TYR A 97 4.29 -0.27 -8.42
CA TYR A 97 3.63 0.94 -8.87
C TYR A 97 2.31 1.10 -8.14
N VAL A 98 2.23 2.06 -7.20
CA VAL A 98 1.05 2.29 -6.36
C VAL A 98 0.84 3.80 -6.23
N GLN A 99 -0.41 4.26 -6.30
CA GLN A 99 -0.76 5.68 -6.18
C GLN A 99 0.10 6.62 -7.06
N ARG A 100 0.26 6.24 -8.33
CA ARG A 100 0.92 7.08 -9.35
C ARG A 100 2.41 7.32 -9.10
N ALA A 101 3.07 6.46 -8.34
CA ALA A 101 4.52 6.48 -8.13
C ALA A 101 5.10 5.06 -8.04
N VAL A 102 6.40 4.94 -8.33
CA VAL A 102 7.15 3.70 -8.20
C VAL A 102 7.85 3.69 -6.84
N TYR A 103 7.70 2.59 -6.12
CA TYR A 103 8.28 2.36 -4.81
C TYR A 103 9.23 1.16 -4.88
N LEU A 104 10.41 1.29 -4.29
CA LEU A 104 11.29 0.18 -3.94
C LEU A 104 10.88 -0.34 -2.56
N CYS A 105 10.39 -1.58 -2.50
CA CYS A 105 10.23 -2.32 -1.24
C CYS A 105 11.59 -2.89 -0.85
N ALA A 106 12.09 -2.48 0.31
CA ALA A 106 13.43 -2.86 0.75
C ALA A 106 13.45 -3.35 2.20
N TYR A 107 14.36 -4.29 2.46
CA TYR A 107 14.61 -4.87 3.78
C TYR A 107 15.94 -4.35 4.35
N GLY A 108 15.95 -3.87 5.60
CA GLY A 108 17.10 -3.21 6.22
C GLY A 108 16.66 -1.92 6.93
N GLU A 109 17.38 -0.83 6.71
CA GLU A 109 17.12 0.43 7.41
C GLU A 109 15.95 1.21 6.81
N SER A 110 15.11 1.76 7.69
CA SER A 110 14.14 2.79 7.33
C SER A 110 14.69 4.19 7.59
N PRO A 111 14.10 5.27 7.01
CA PRO A 111 14.48 6.65 7.32
C PRO A 111 14.39 7.03 8.81
N LEU A 112 13.57 6.31 9.58
CA LEU A 112 13.42 6.50 11.02
C LEU A 112 14.37 5.60 11.83
N ARG A 113 15.17 4.74 11.18
CA ARG A 113 15.96 3.65 11.80
C ARG A 113 15.10 2.73 12.68
N GLN A 114 13.82 2.62 12.34
CA GLN A 114 12.83 1.80 13.05
C GLN A 114 12.26 0.76 12.10
N GLY A 115 12.23 -0.49 12.57
CA GLY A 115 11.78 -1.64 11.77
C GLY A 115 12.74 -2.03 10.66
N ASP A 116 12.44 -3.17 10.04
CA ASP A 116 13.32 -3.80 9.05
C ASP A 116 12.83 -3.61 7.61
N TRP A 117 11.71 -2.92 7.41
CA TRP A 117 11.05 -2.79 6.11
C TRP A 117 10.68 -1.35 5.83
N TYR A 118 10.83 -0.93 4.58
CA TYR A 118 10.36 0.37 4.15
C TYR A 118 10.09 0.43 2.64
N ASN A 119 9.07 1.20 2.26
CA ASN A 119 8.72 1.49 0.88
C ASN A 119 9.32 2.84 0.45
N PHE A 120 10.43 2.82 -0.29
CA PHE A 120 11.13 4.01 -0.77
C PHE A 120 10.56 4.49 -2.10
N ARG A 121 10.10 5.72 -2.18
CA ARG A 121 9.71 6.33 -3.46
C ARG A 121 10.94 6.54 -4.35
N LEU A 122 10.96 5.97 -5.56
CA LEU A 122 12.11 6.11 -6.46
C LEU A 122 12.41 7.57 -6.81
N ASP A 123 11.38 8.41 -6.95
CA ASP A 123 11.52 9.85 -7.25
C ASP A 123 12.19 10.66 -6.14
N ARG A 124 12.40 10.06 -4.97
CA ARG A 124 13.03 10.69 -3.81
C ARG A 124 14.42 10.12 -3.50
N ILE A 125 14.87 9.13 -4.26
CA ILE A 125 16.25 8.62 -4.18
C ILE A 125 17.14 9.59 -4.95
N GLN A 126 18.09 10.21 -4.25
CA GLN A 126 19.09 11.10 -4.83
C GLN A 126 20.30 10.32 -5.33
N ASN A 127 20.65 9.23 -4.65
CA ASN A 127 21.75 8.38 -5.03
C ASN A 127 21.52 6.93 -4.58
N MET A 128 22.07 5.98 -5.35
CA MET A 128 22.04 4.56 -5.06
C MET A 128 23.43 3.97 -5.32
N ILE A 129 24.05 3.36 -4.32
CA ILE A 129 25.39 2.76 -4.43
C ILE A 129 25.28 1.28 -4.08
N ARG A 130 25.83 0.40 -4.93
CA ARG A 130 25.97 -1.02 -4.62
C ARG A 130 27.00 -1.20 -3.51
N LEU A 131 26.69 -2.03 -2.52
CA LEU A 131 27.62 -2.47 -1.50
C LEU A 131 27.94 -3.96 -1.66
N GLU A 132 29.02 -4.41 -1.03
CA GLU A 132 29.34 -5.83 -0.90
C GLU A 132 28.79 -6.39 0.42
N TRP A 133 28.48 -7.69 0.45
CA TRP A 133 28.00 -8.37 1.67
C TRP A 133 29.02 -8.40 2.82
N THR A 134 30.29 -8.09 2.54
CA THR A 134 31.36 -7.94 3.53
C THR A 134 31.45 -6.53 4.11
N ASN A 135 30.60 -5.60 3.68
CA ASN A 135 30.65 -4.22 4.15
C ASN A 135 30.31 -4.15 5.65
N PRO A 136 31.21 -3.60 6.50
CA PRO A 136 31.03 -3.58 7.94
C PRO A 136 29.89 -2.67 8.41
N GLN A 137 29.39 -1.77 7.54
CA GLN A 137 28.28 -0.88 7.84
C GLN A 137 26.91 -1.53 7.61
N LEU A 138 26.85 -2.80 7.17
CA LEU A 138 25.57 -3.47 6.96
C LEU A 138 24.80 -3.57 8.28
N PRO A 139 23.49 -3.26 8.30
CA PRO A 139 22.63 -3.44 9.46
C PRO A 139 22.62 -4.87 9.97
N HIS A 140 22.54 -5.06 11.29
CA HIS A 140 22.63 -6.39 11.91
C HIS A 140 21.54 -7.36 11.42
N ASN A 141 20.28 -6.92 11.37
CA ASN A 141 19.15 -7.69 10.82
C ASN A 141 19.42 -8.18 9.39
N LEU A 142 20.02 -7.32 8.56
CA LEU A 142 20.33 -7.62 7.18
C LEU A 142 21.51 -8.61 7.05
N GLN A 143 22.58 -8.41 7.84
CA GLN A 143 23.69 -9.36 7.90
C GLN A 143 23.22 -10.74 8.36
N GLN A 144 22.40 -10.78 9.40
CA GLN A 144 21.85 -12.01 9.96
C GLN A 144 21.00 -12.77 8.92
N SER A 145 20.08 -12.08 8.23
CA SER A 145 19.23 -12.69 7.20
C SER A 145 20.06 -13.25 6.03
N TYR A 146 21.13 -12.56 5.64
CA TYR A 146 22.05 -13.06 4.63
C TYR A 146 22.81 -14.32 5.08
N GLN A 147 23.39 -14.31 6.28
CA GLN A 147 24.11 -15.46 6.84
C GLN A 147 23.22 -16.69 7.01
N GLN A 148 21.95 -16.47 7.36
CA GLN A 148 20.94 -17.52 7.52
C GLN A 148 20.30 -17.97 6.19
N LYS A 149 20.68 -17.36 5.06
CA LYS A 149 20.08 -17.60 3.73
C LYS A 149 18.55 -17.40 3.72
N SER A 150 18.08 -16.43 4.50
CA SER A 150 16.67 -16.10 4.70
C SER A 150 16.33 -14.68 4.23
N LEU A 151 17.07 -14.18 3.23
CA LEU A 151 16.75 -12.89 2.61
C LEU A 151 15.33 -12.93 2.03
N PRO A 152 14.54 -11.87 2.25
CA PRO A 152 13.15 -11.89 1.87
C PRO A 152 12.97 -11.79 0.36
N THR A 153 11.81 -12.24 -0.09
CA THR A 153 11.42 -12.36 -1.49
C THR A 153 10.18 -11.52 -1.78
N PRO A 154 9.84 -11.28 -3.06
CA PRO A 154 8.57 -10.64 -3.41
C PRO A 154 7.33 -11.39 -2.89
N ASP A 155 7.40 -12.72 -2.76
CA ASP A 155 6.29 -13.54 -2.26
C ASP A 155 5.99 -13.24 -0.78
N ASP A 156 7.02 -12.97 0.02
CA ASP A 156 6.84 -12.57 1.43
C ASP A 156 6.03 -11.26 1.54
N ILE A 157 6.26 -10.34 0.59
CA ILE A 157 5.54 -9.07 0.51
C ILE A 157 4.09 -9.32 0.06
N ALA A 158 3.86 -10.13 -0.97
CA ALA A 158 2.52 -10.47 -1.44
C ALA A 158 1.67 -11.11 -0.34
N VAL A 159 2.26 -12.08 0.40
CA VAL A 159 1.64 -12.72 1.56
C VAL A 159 1.40 -11.73 2.70
N ALA A 160 2.27 -10.76 2.91
CA ALA A 160 2.03 -9.70 3.89
C ALA A 160 0.87 -8.80 3.44
N MET A 161 0.86 -8.36 2.18
CA MET A 161 -0.16 -7.46 1.65
C MET A 161 -1.56 -8.08 1.69
N SER A 162 -1.71 -9.39 1.47
CA SER A 162 -3.03 -10.06 1.53
C SER A 162 -3.66 -10.12 2.93
N LYS A 163 -2.86 -9.99 4.00
CA LYS A 163 -3.34 -10.11 5.39
C LYS A 163 -4.09 -8.88 5.89
N ALA A 164 -3.76 -7.70 5.38
CA ALA A 164 -4.38 -6.46 5.83
C ALA A 164 -4.19 -5.35 4.80
N TRP A 165 -5.26 -4.60 4.61
CA TRP A 165 -5.34 -3.51 3.66
C TRP A 165 -4.35 -2.39 4.02
N GLY A 166 -3.41 -2.15 3.11
CA GLY A 166 -2.39 -1.11 3.19
C GLY A 166 -1.13 -1.54 2.45
N PHE A 167 -0.42 -0.57 1.90
CA PHE A 167 0.81 -0.77 1.15
C PHE A 167 2.06 -0.83 2.06
N ASP A 168 2.04 -0.09 3.17
CA ASP A 168 3.00 -0.19 4.26
C ASP A 168 2.72 -1.48 5.07
N PHE A 169 2.90 -2.63 4.40
CA PHE A 169 2.58 -3.98 4.88
C PHE A 169 3.34 -4.37 6.16
N TYR A 170 4.41 -3.66 6.47
CA TYR A 170 5.23 -3.83 7.66
C TYR A 170 4.64 -3.17 8.92
N LEU A 171 3.58 -2.37 8.79
CA LEU A 171 2.80 -1.90 9.93
C LEU A 171 1.93 -3.03 10.49
N PRO A 172 1.59 -3.01 11.80
CA PRO A 172 0.71 -4.00 12.38
C PRO A 172 -0.67 -3.99 11.70
N ALA A 173 -1.27 -5.18 11.62
CA ALA A 173 -2.64 -5.34 11.19
C ALA A 173 -3.58 -4.99 12.35
N GLN A 174 -4.55 -4.12 12.10
CA GLN A 174 -5.52 -3.66 13.08
C GLN A 174 -6.92 -3.75 12.50
N LEU A 175 -7.87 -4.22 13.31
CA LEU A 175 -9.26 -4.28 12.89
C LEU A 175 -9.89 -2.89 12.80
N MET A 176 -10.56 -2.62 11.69
CA MET A 176 -11.37 -1.43 11.47
C MET A 176 -12.83 -1.82 11.20
N LEU A 177 -13.74 -1.05 11.79
CA LEU A 177 -15.18 -1.14 11.56
C LEU A 177 -15.64 0.13 10.86
N LEU A 178 -16.28 -0.04 9.71
CA LEU A 178 -16.86 1.03 8.91
C LEU A 178 -18.37 0.95 8.89
N ARG A 179 -19.00 2.12 8.75
CA ARG A 179 -20.42 2.27 8.42
C ARG A 179 -20.56 3.10 7.16
N PHE A 180 -21.26 2.57 6.17
CA PHE A 180 -21.66 3.28 4.96
C PHE A 180 -23.15 3.59 5.02
N GLU A 181 -23.53 4.80 4.62
CA GLU A 181 -24.93 5.12 4.35
C GLU A 181 -25.50 4.15 3.29
N ARG A 182 -26.71 3.62 3.53
CA ARG A 182 -27.32 2.57 2.69
C ARG A 182 -27.32 2.90 1.19
N GLU A 183 -27.78 4.08 0.79
CA GLU A 183 -27.90 4.45 -0.64
C GLU A 183 -26.53 4.52 -1.32
N PHE A 184 -25.55 5.14 -0.65
CA PHE A 184 -24.18 5.20 -1.16
C PHE A 184 -23.58 3.81 -1.32
N HIS A 185 -23.79 2.93 -0.35
CA HIS A 185 -23.32 1.56 -0.47
C HIS A 185 -23.90 0.86 -1.70
N ASP A 186 -25.22 0.89 -1.85
CA ASP A 186 -25.91 0.09 -2.87
C ASP A 186 -25.49 0.51 -4.29
N ARG A 187 -25.08 1.77 -4.45
CA ARG A 187 -24.62 2.32 -5.73
C ARG A 187 -23.12 2.19 -5.98
N TYR A 188 -22.28 2.28 -4.94
CA TYR A 188 -20.84 2.51 -5.12
C TYR A 188 -19.91 1.57 -4.35
N VAL A 189 -20.44 0.76 -3.43
CA VAL A 189 -19.65 -0.17 -2.61
C VAL A 189 -20.02 -1.61 -2.92
N LYS A 190 -21.32 -1.90 -2.97
CA LYS A 190 -21.83 -3.25 -3.26
C LYS A 190 -21.35 -3.72 -4.62
N GLY A 191 -20.88 -4.96 -4.70
CA GLY A 191 -20.43 -5.57 -5.96
C GLY A 191 -19.12 -5.00 -6.50
N THR A 192 -18.40 -4.20 -5.71
CA THR A 192 -17.05 -3.76 -6.07
C THR A 192 -16.01 -4.64 -5.39
N GLU A 193 -14.93 -4.95 -6.11
CA GLU A 193 -13.79 -5.64 -5.50
C GLU A 193 -13.04 -4.72 -4.55
N ARG A 194 -12.68 -5.31 -3.40
CA ARG A 194 -11.99 -4.68 -2.29
C ARG A 194 -11.03 -5.71 -1.71
N HIS A 195 -10.17 -5.26 -0.79
CA HIS A 195 -9.28 -6.15 -0.07
C HIS A 195 -10.05 -7.33 0.57
N ASP A 196 -9.51 -8.55 0.53
CA ASP A 196 -10.21 -9.78 0.94
C ASP A 196 -10.76 -9.76 2.38
N THR A 197 -10.12 -8.99 3.26
CA THR A 197 -10.59 -8.82 4.65
C THR A 197 -11.76 -7.83 4.80
N PHE A 198 -12.16 -7.13 3.73
CA PHE A 198 -13.26 -6.18 3.68
C PHE A 198 -14.59 -6.92 3.55
N VAL A 199 -15.18 -7.27 4.69
CA VAL A 199 -16.35 -8.16 4.76
C VAL A 199 -17.55 -7.42 5.33
N GLU A 200 -18.68 -7.49 4.63
CA GLU A 200 -19.95 -6.96 5.11
C GLU A 200 -20.43 -7.77 6.33
N ILE A 201 -20.86 -7.07 7.38
CA ILE A 201 -21.36 -7.65 8.62
C ILE A 201 -22.69 -7.02 9.00
N THR A 202 -23.47 -7.71 9.83
CA THR A 202 -24.73 -7.17 10.33
C THR A 202 -24.51 -6.09 11.39
N TYR A 203 -25.54 -5.28 11.64
CA TYR A 203 -25.56 -4.35 12.76
C TYR A 203 -25.26 -5.02 14.12
N GLN A 204 -25.84 -6.21 14.38
CA GLN A 204 -25.58 -6.93 15.63
C GLN A 204 -24.12 -7.41 15.72
N GLN A 205 -23.56 -7.87 14.60
CA GLN A 205 -22.15 -8.25 14.52
C GLN A 205 -21.23 -7.04 14.78
N ALA A 206 -21.54 -5.87 14.22
CA ALA A 206 -20.82 -4.63 14.49
C ALA A 206 -20.86 -4.26 15.99
N GLN A 207 -22.02 -4.39 16.64
CA GLN A 207 -22.16 -4.16 18.08
C GLN A 207 -21.33 -5.15 18.91
N HIS A 208 -21.33 -6.43 18.54
CA HIS A 208 -20.51 -7.46 19.20
C HIS A 208 -19.01 -7.19 19.02
N LEU A 209 -18.60 -6.77 17.82
CA LEU A 209 -17.22 -6.40 17.50
C LEU A 209 -16.70 -5.31 18.43
N ILE A 210 -17.48 -4.24 18.62
CA ILE A 210 -17.11 -3.12 19.52
C ILE A 210 -16.91 -3.64 20.96
N ARG A 211 -17.82 -4.48 21.46
CA ARG A 211 -17.71 -5.06 22.82
C ARG A 211 -16.49 -5.96 22.97
N ARG A 212 -16.16 -6.73 21.92
CA ARG A 212 -15.04 -7.68 21.93
C ARG A 212 -13.70 -6.98 21.86
N GLU A 213 -13.54 -6.01 20.97
CA GLU A 213 -12.23 -5.42 20.66
C GLU A 213 -11.87 -4.23 21.54
N VAL A 214 -12.84 -3.44 21.97
CA VAL A 214 -12.56 -2.21 22.73
C VAL A 214 -12.50 -2.52 24.22
N LYS A 215 -11.30 -2.70 24.76
CA LYS A 215 -11.11 -3.11 26.17
C LYS A 215 -11.36 -1.99 27.18
N GLN A 216 -11.20 -0.73 26.77
CA GLN A 216 -11.40 0.42 27.65
C GLN A 216 -12.89 0.78 27.73
N ALA A 217 -13.41 0.90 28.96
CA ALA A 217 -14.84 1.09 29.22
C ALA A 217 -15.42 2.37 28.59
N GLU A 218 -14.71 3.50 28.70
CA GLU A 218 -15.18 4.79 28.18
C GLU A 218 -15.26 4.82 26.64
N PRO A 219 -14.18 4.49 25.88
CA PRO A 219 -14.28 4.33 24.42
C PRO A 219 -15.33 3.32 23.98
N GLN A 220 -15.46 2.18 24.67
CA GLN A 220 -16.46 1.16 24.32
C GLN A 220 -17.88 1.71 24.47
N ARG A 221 -18.19 2.36 25.60
CA ARG A 221 -19.51 2.96 25.85
C ARG A 221 -19.81 4.07 24.83
N ALA A 222 -18.82 4.91 24.52
CA ALA A 222 -18.97 5.97 23.53
C ALA A 222 -19.30 5.40 22.14
N LEU A 223 -18.58 4.37 21.69
CA LEU A 223 -18.81 3.73 20.39
C LEU A 223 -20.16 3.01 20.32
N LEU A 224 -20.58 2.33 21.38
CA LEU A 224 -21.91 1.71 21.44
C LEU A 224 -23.03 2.76 21.38
N LYS A 225 -22.87 3.90 22.06
CA LYS A 225 -23.81 5.02 21.97
C LYS A 225 -23.86 5.62 20.56
N ILE A 226 -22.72 5.72 19.89
CA ILE A 226 -22.64 6.20 18.51
C ILE A 226 -23.38 5.23 17.58
N LEU A 227 -23.09 3.93 17.67
CA LEU A 227 -23.74 2.90 16.86
C LEU A 227 -25.26 2.86 17.11
N ALA A 228 -25.72 3.07 18.34
CA ALA A 228 -27.14 3.16 18.66
C ALA A 228 -27.86 4.34 17.95
N ASN A 229 -27.11 5.38 17.57
CA ASN A 229 -27.61 6.51 16.79
C ASN A 229 -27.38 6.35 15.27
N ARG A 230 -27.16 5.12 14.79
CA ARG A 230 -27.03 4.80 13.35
C ARG A 230 -28.13 3.83 12.96
N SER A 231 -28.49 3.85 11.67
CA SER A 231 -29.53 2.96 11.16
C SER A 231 -29.01 1.52 11.17
N PRO A 232 -29.78 0.55 11.72
CA PRO A 232 -29.47 -0.86 11.55
C PRO A 232 -29.47 -1.32 10.09
N ASN A 233 -30.10 -0.55 9.20
CA ASN A 233 -30.18 -0.84 7.76
C ASN A 233 -29.00 -0.26 6.96
N ASP A 234 -28.11 0.51 7.59
CA ASP A 234 -26.85 0.91 6.95
C ASP A 234 -25.95 -0.29 6.69
N ALA A 235 -24.97 -0.12 5.80
CA ALA A 235 -23.96 -1.15 5.56
C ALA A 235 -22.87 -1.07 6.61
N TYR A 236 -22.52 -2.19 7.23
CA TYR A 236 -21.41 -2.28 8.17
C TYR A 236 -20.35 -3.22 7.60
N TYR A 237 -19.09 -2.84 7.73
CA TYR A 237 -17.97 -3.62 7.23
C TYR A 237 -16.89 -3.74 8.27
N GLN A 238 -16.35 -4.95 8.42
CA GLN A 238 -15.06 -5.12 9.08
C GLN A 238 -13.96 -5.20 8.02
N VAL A 239 -12.76 -4.75 8.37
CA VAL A 239 -11.57 -4.88 7.53
C VAL A 239 -10.31 -4.83 8.40
N SER A 240 -9.30 -5.64 8.08
CA SER A 240 -7.97 -5.51 8.69
C SER A 240 -7.17 -4.47 7.92
N ILE A 241 -6.63 -3.46 8.60
CA ILE A 241 -5.82 -2.37 8.01
C ILE A 241 -4.40 -2.31 8.57
N ARG A 242 -3.48 -1.72 7.80
CA ARG A 242 -2.11 -1.39 8.23
C ARG A 242 -2.10 -0.11 9.06
N TYR A 243 -2.21 -0.27 10.38
CA TYR A 243 -2.44 0.83 11.31
C TYR A 243 -1.93 0.50 12.71
N GLN A 244 -1.15 1.40 13.29
CA GLN A 244 -0.77 1.34 14.70
C GLN A 244 -1.50 2.42 15.49
N ASP A 245 -1.37 3.67 15.05
CA ASP A 245 -2.06 4.83 15.62
C ASP A 245 -2.15 5.98 14.59
N HIS A 246 -2.77 7.09 14.97
CA HIS A 246 -2.99 8.21 14.05
C HIS A 246 -1.70 8.86 13.51
N LYS A 247 -0.53 8.62 14.13
CA LYS A 247 0.79 9.09 13.66
C LYS A 247 1.50 8.01 12.84
N TYR A 248 1.37 6.75 13.21
CA TYR A 248 1.98 5.60 12.55
C TYR A 248 0.91 4.76 11.85
N ARG A 249 0.61 5.16 10.61
CA ARG A 249 -0.44 4.57 9.77
C ARG A 249 -0.05 4.56 8.31
N ASP A 250 -0.63 3.63 7.56
CA ASP A 250 -0.55 3.63 6.12
C ASP A 250 -1.39 4.80 5.55
N ASN A 251 -0.75 5.68 4.78
CA ASN A 251 -1.42 6.85 4.21
C ASN A 251 -2.42 6.50 3.11
N ASN A 252 -2.27 5.36 2.43
CA ASN A 252 -3.16 4.93 1.35
C ASN A 252 -4.53 4.55 1.89
N VAL A 253 -4.57 3.87 3.04
CA VAL A 253 -5.81 3.59 3.78
C VAL A 253 -6.52 4.91 4.12
N ILE A 254 -5.80 5.88 4.67
CA ILE A 254 -6.38 7.17 5.09
C ILE A 254 -6.89 7.98 3.91
N MET A 255 -6.15 8.05 2.80
CA MET A 255 -6.61 8.73 1.59
C MET A 255 -7.89 8.09 1.03
N ARG A 256 -8.00 6.76 1.05
CA ARG A 256 -9.24 6.09 0.62
C ARG A 256 -10.41 6.40 1.54
N LEU A 257 -10.20 6.35 2.85
CA LEU A 257 -11.24 6.71 3.82
C LEU A 257 -11.73 8.15 3.59
N ARG A 258 -10.82 9.08 3.32
CA ARG A 258 -11.17 10.47 3.01
C ARG A 258 -12.03 10.59 1.76
N ALA A 259 -11.73 9.80 0.72
CA ALA A 259 -12.49 9.80 -0.54
C ALA A 259 -13.93 9.28 -0.40
N TRP A 260 -14.23 8.50 0.64
CA TRP A 260 -15.60 8.04 0.92
C TRP A 260 -16.37 8.97 1.85
N ARG A 261 -15.76 10.02 2.40
CA ARG A 261 -16.48 11.01 3.23
C ARG A 261 -17.43 11.84 2.36
N PRO A 262 -18.59 12.29 2.89
CA PRO A 262 -19.10 12.03 4.23
C PRO A 262 -19.92 10.72 4.36
N LYS A 263 -19.97 9.90 3.30
CA LYS A 263 -20.85 8.73 3.19
C LYS A 263 -20.34 7.48 3.90
N CYS A 264 -19.07 7.49 4.29
CA CYS A 264 -18.42 6.47 5.13
C CYS A 264 -18.00 7.07 6.48
N GLU A 265 -18.21 6.30 7.54
CA GLU A 265 -17.82 6.63 8.90
C GLU A 265 -16.96 5.50 9.49
N VAL A 266 -15.82 5.87 10.09
CA VAL A 266 -15.01 4.93 10.89
C VAL A 266 -15.61 4.83 12.29
N LEU A 267 -15.98 3.64 12.72
CA LEU A 267 -16.42 3.36 14.08
C LEU A 267 -15.25 2.89 14.97
N LEU A 268 -14.43 1.96 14.48
CA LEU A 268 -13.26 1.40 15.16
C LEU A 268 -12.05 1.44 14.20
N PRO A 269 -10.79 1.67 14.64
CA PRO A 269 -10.34 2.04 15.98
C PRO A 269 -10.86 3.40 16.47
N PHE A 270 -10.96 3.56 17.79
CA PHE A 270 -11.48 4.79 18.40
C PHE A 270 -10.59 6.00 18.12
N ASP A 271 -9.26 5.83 18.17
CA ASP A 271 -8.32 6.91 17.91
C ASP A 271 -8.35 7.35 16.42
N LEU A 272 -8.47 6.40 15.49
CA LEU A 272 -8.62 6.70 14.07
C LEU A 272 -9.90 7.51 13.84
N ARG A 273 -11.02 7.06 14.41
CA ARG A 273 -12.29 7.79 14.37
C ARG A 273 -12.15 9.22 14.88
N GLN A 274 -11.53 9.40 16.05
CA GLN A 274 -11.33 10.73 16.63
C GLN A 274 -10.47 11.61 15.73
N SER A 275 -9.40 11.05 15.14
CA SER A 275 -8.53 11.80 14.22
C SER A 275 -9.29 12.27 12.98
N ILE A 276 -10.15 11.42 12.39
CA ILE A 276 -10.98 11.79 11.23
C ILE A 276 -12.03 12.83 11.62
N ALA A 277 -12.66 12.70 12.79
CA ALA A 277 -13.62 13.69 13.27
C ALA A 277 -12.97 15.07 13.49
N ALA A 278 -11.76 15.10 14.05
CA ALA A 278 -10.98 16.33 14.21
C ALA A 278 -10.57 16.95 12.86
N GLU A 279 -10.19 16.12 11.88
CA GLU A 279 -9.93 16.56 10.50
C GLU A 279 -11.17 17.23 9.88
N VAL A 280 -12.35 16.60 10.00
CA VAL A 280 -13.61 17.15 9.47
C VAL A 280 -13.99 18.45 10.17
N ALA A 281 -13.86 18.53 11.49
CA ALA A 281 -14.15 19.76 12.23
C ALA A 281 -13.24 20.91 11.78
N LYS A 282 -11.94 20.64 11.58
CA LYS A 282 -10.99 21.62 11.06
C LYS A 282 -11.29 22.03 9.61
N GLU A 283 -11.65 21.06 8.77
CA GLU A 283 -12.05 21.28 7.37
C GLU A 283 -13.29 22.18 7.28
N SER A 284 -14.28 21.97 8.15
CA SER A 284 -15.49 22.80 8.21
C SER A 284 -15.20 24.29 8.46
N LEU A 285 -14.15 24.61 9.23
CA LEU A 285 -13.75 26.00 9.50
C LEU A 285 -13.16 26.71 8.28
N LEU A 286 -12.84 25.99 7.19
CA LEU A 286 -12.32 26.61 5.96
C LEU A 286 -13.42 27.17 5.06
N TYR A 287 -14.68 26.85 5.34
CA TYR A 287 -15.85 27.24 4.55
C TYR A 287 -16.76 28.25 5.27
N HIS A 288 -16.34 28.73 6.44
CA HIS A 288 -17.01 29.71 7.29
C HIS A 288 -16.05 30.85 7.63
#